data_AF-A0A7X3XDP9-F1
#
_entry.id   AF-A0A7X3XDP9-F1
#
_cell.length_a   1.000
_cell.length_b   1.000
_cell.length_c   1.000
_cell.angle_alpha   90.00
_cell.angle_beta   90.00
_cell.angle_gamma   90.00
#
_symmetry.space_group_name_H-M   'P 1'
#
loop_
_entity.id
_entity.type
_entity.pdbx_description
1 polymer ?
#
loop_
_entity_poly.entity_id
_entity_poly.type
_entity_poly.pdbx_seq_one_letter_code
_entity_poly.pdbx_strand_id
1 'polypeptide(L)'
;MENKEVISILAALAQETRLDIFRLLVRAGQEGMAAGAIGDALSIPAATLSFHLKELKNAGTVRCQREGRSLIYSADFGTMTAFLGFLTENCCQGVNGENSGTNKRGACC
;
A
#
# COMPACT_ATOMS: atom_id res chain seq x y z
N MET A 1 -3.17 -10.73 10.15
CA MET A 1 -1.86 -10.08 9.93
C MET A 1 -1.17 -10.02 11.27
N GLU A 2 0.14 -10.24 11.27
CA GLU A 2 0.95 -10.23 12.48
C GLU A 2 1.91 -9.03 12.50
N ASN A 3 2.40 -8.65 13.69
CA ASN A 3 3.30 -7.49 13.87
C ASN A 3 4.49 -7.47 12.90
N LYS A 4 5.09 -8.64 12.62
CA LYS A 4 6.25 -8.75 11.73
C LYS A 4 5.91 -8.33 10.29
N GLU A 5 4.72 -8.69 9.80
CA GLU A 5 4.26 -8.33 8.46
C GLU A 5 3.98 -6.83 8.38
N VAL A 6 3.32 -6.27 9.42
CA VAL A 6 3.01 -4.85 9.54
C VAL A 6 4.29 -4.00 9.54
N ILE A 7 5.30 -4.39 10.32
CA ILE A 7 6.60 -3.72 10.37
C ILE A 7 7.29 -3.78 9.00
N SER A 8 7.20 -4.91 8.29
CA SER A 8 7.76 -5.04 6.94
C SER A 8 7.09 -4.09 5.94
N ILE A 9 5.77 -3.96 5.99
CA ILE A 9 5.01 -3.04 5.14
C ILE A 9 5.37 -1.58 5.45
N LEU A 10 5.41 -1.21 6.73
CA LEU A 10 5.82 0.12 7.17
C LEU A 10 7.24 0.45 6.70
N ALA A 11 8.20 -0.46 6.86
CA ALA A 11 9.58 -0.27 6.41
C ALA A 11 9.68 -0.11 4.88
N ALA A 12 8.88 -0.87 4.12
CA ALA A 12 8.82 -0.74 2.68
C ALA A 12 8.19 0.60 2.26
N LEU A 13 7.14 1.08 2.93
CA LEU A 13 6.47 2.33 2.58
C LEU A 13 7.17 3.58 3.15
N ALA A 14 8.00 3.45 4.18
CA ALA A 14 8.77 4.55 4.81
C ALA A 14 10.00 4.97 3.99
N GLN A 15 9.87 5.03 2.68
CA GLN A 15 10.86 5.61 1.77
C GLN A 15 10.12 6.31 0.63
N GLU A 16 10.54 7.53 0.34
CA GLU A 16 9.83 8.47 -0.55
C GLU A 16 9.52 7.87 -1.93
N THR A 17 10.53 7.37 -2.64
CA THR A 17 10.38 6.76 -3.96
C THR A 17 9.42 5.57 -3.97
N ARG A 18 9.48 4.71 -2.95
CA ARG A 18 8.61 3.54 -2.81
C ARG A 18 7.17 3.96 -2.53
N LEU A 19 6.98 5.00 -1.72
CA LEU A 19 5.66 5.57 -1.47
C LEU A 19 5.08 6.17 -2.75
N ASP A 20 5.87 6.89 -3.54
CA ASP A 20 5.43 7.46 -4.83
C ASP A 20 5.05 6.38 -5.84
N ILE A 21 5.87 5.34 -5.97
CA ILE A 21 5.57 4.16 -6.82
C ILE A 21 4.25 3.53 -6.36
N PHE A 22 4.10 3.26 -5.05
CA PHE A 22 2.89 2.65 -4.53
C PHE A 22 1.65 3.53 -4.78
N ARG A 23 1.73 4.85 -4.54
CA ARG A 23 0.62 5.78 -4.80
C ARG A 23 0.25 5.87 -6.28
N LEU A 24 1.24 5.82 -7.17
CA LEU A 24 1.00 5.74 -8.60
C LEU A 24 0.24 4.45 -8.96
N LEU A 25 0.67 3.31 -8.43
CA LEU A 25 0.01 2.02 -8.66
C LEU A 25 -1.41 1.95 -8.07
N VAL A 26 -1.67 2.61 -6.94
CA VAL A 26 -3.03 2.74 -6.40
C VAL A 26 -3.94 3.49 -7.38
N ARG A 27 -3.44 4.57 -8.02
CA ARG A 27 -4.20 5.31 -9.04
C ARG A 27 -4.44 4.51 -10.31
N ALA A 28 -3.48 3.64 -10.68
CA ALA A 28 -3.62 2.73 -11.81
C ALA A 28 -4.62 1.58 -11.56
N GLY A 29 -5.01 1.34 -10.30
CA GLY A 29 -6.00 0.32 -9.96
C GLY A 29 -5.50 -1.11 -10.16
N GLN A 30 -6.44 -2.05 -10.37
CA GLN A 30 -6.12 -3.47 -10.48
C GLN A 30 -5.37 -3.82 -11.77
N GLU A 31 -5.57 -3.04 -12.83
CA GLU A 31 -4.88 -3.22 -14.12
C GLU A 31 -3.38 -2.97 -13.98
N GLY A 32 -2.98 -2.07 -13.07
CA GLY A 32 -1.58 -1.79 -12.80
C GLY A 32 -0.87 -1.06 -13.94
N MET A 33 0.46 -1.13 -13.94
CA MET A 33 1.32 -0.45 -14.91
C MET A 33 2.56 -1.28 -15.24
N ALA A 34 3.03 -1.19 -16.48
CA ALA A 34 4.31 -1.78 -16.86
C ALA A 34 5.48 -1.08 -16.15
N ALA A 35 6.53 -1.83 -15.79
CA ALA A 35 7.71 -1.27 -15.12
C ALA A 35 8.32 -0.07 -15.85
N GLY A 36 8.41 -0.12 -17.18
CA GLY A 36 8.90 1.01 -17.99
C GLY A 36 8.05 2.26 -17.79
N ALA A 37 6.73 2.14 -17.87
CA ALA A 37 5.79 3.26 -17.69
C ALA A 37 5.86 3.87 -16.28
N ILE A 38 6.12 3.05 -15.25
CA ILE A 38 6.34 3.55 -13.88
C ILE A 38 7.63 4.38 -13.81
N GLY A 39 8.71 3.88 -14.43
CA GLY A 39 10.00 4.58 -14.49
C GLY A 39 9.90 5.91 -15.21
N ASP A 40 9.19 5.94 -16.35
CA ASP A 40 8.96 7.17 -17.11
C ASP A 40 8.12 8.17 -16.32
N ALA A 41 7.01 7.73 -15.71
CA ALA A 41 6.08 8.60 -14.97
C ALA A 41 6.73 9.27 -13.74
N LEU A 42 7.68 8.59 -13.09
CA LEU A 42 8.38 9.09 -11.90
C LEU A 42 9.81 9.55 -12.18
N SER A 43 10.27 9.49 -13.43
CA SER A 43 11.65 9.79 -13.83
C SER A 43 12.71 8.99 -13.04
N ILE A 44 12.46 7.70 -12.82
CA ILE A 44 13.34 6.80 -12.05
C ILE A 44 14.13 5.89 -13.02
N PRO A 45 15.47 5.82 -12.91
CA PRO A 45 16.27 4.87 -13.68
C PRO A 45 15.85 3.41 -13.46
N ALA A 46 15.85 2.60 -14.52
CA ALA A 46 15.31 1.23 -14.49
C ALA A 46 15.95 0.31 -13.42
N ALA A 47 17.26 0.44 -13.18
CA ALA A 47 17.95 -0.33 -12.15
C ALA A 47 17.46 0.02 -10.74
N THR A 48 17.35 1.32 -10.45
CA THR A 48 16.83 1.85 -9.19
C THR A 48 15.36 1.47 -9.00
N LEU A 49 14.55 1.59 -10.05
CA LEU A 49 13.14 1.20 -10.01
C LEU A 49 12.99 -0.29 -9.69
N SER A 50 13.78 -1.16 -10.33
CA SER A 50 13.74 -2.61 -10.10
C SER A 50 14.04 -2.97 -8.65
N PHE A 51 14.98 -2.26 -8.01
CA PHE A 51 15.26 -2.39 -6.59
C PHE A 51 14.05 -2.01 -5.74
N HIS A 52 13.43 -0.86 -5.97
CA HIS A 52 12.25 -0.42 -5.22
C HIS A 52 11.04 -1.35 -5.40
N LEU A 53 10.77 -1.80 -6.63
CA LEU A 53 9.67 -2.73 -6.93
C LEU A 53 9.90 -4.10 -6.27
N LYS A 54 11.15 -4.55 -6.16
CA LYS A 54 11.48 -5.79 -5.45
C LYS A 54 11.17 -5.65 -3.95
N GLU A 55 11.57 -4.56 -3.32
CA GLU A 55 11.29 -4.31 -1.89
C GLU A 55 9.78 -4.22 -1.62
N LEU A 56 9.04 -3.47 -2.45
CA LEU A 56 7.58 -3.38 -2.33
C LEU A 56 6.89 -4.73 -2.50
N LYS A 57 7.36 -5.55 -3.46
CA LYS A 57 6.83 -6.89 -3.71
C LYS A 57 7.14 -7.83 -2.55
N ASN A 58 8.35 -7.80 -2.00
CA ASN A 58 8.74 -8.61 -0.85
C ASN A 58 7.90 -8.28 0.39
N ALA A 59 7.51 -7.01 0.56
CA ALA A 59 6.60 -6.58 1.62
C ALA A 59 5.12 -6.89 1.33
N GLY A 60 4.78 -7.45 0.17
CA GLY A 60 3.41 -7.82 -0.20
C GLY A 60 2.49 -6.63 -0.55
N THR A 61 3.03 -5.43 -0.69
CA THR A 61 2.24 -4.20 -0.99
C THR A 61 1.91 -4.05 -2.47
N VAL A 62 2.66 -4.74 -3.34
CA VAL A 62 2.44 -4.77 -4.78
C VAL A 62 2.55 -6.20 -5.31
N ARG A 63 1.83 -6.47 -6.38
CA ARG A 63 1.90 -7.72 -7.15
C ARG A 63 2.56 -7.47 -8.49
N CYS A 64 3.09 -8.53 -9.08
CA CYS A 64 3.71 -8.49 -10.39
C CYS A 64 3.23 -9.68 -11.21
N GLN A 65 2.73 -9.41 -12.41
CA GLN A 65 2.34 -10.41 -13.39
C GLN A 65 3.09 -10.20 -14.70
N ARG A 66 3.36 -11.29 -15.41
CA ARG A 66 4.01 -11.22 -16.71
C ARG A 66 2.95 -11.24 -17.81
N GLU A 67 2.96 -10.20 -18.63
CA GLU A 67 2.10 -10.07 -19.81
C GLU A 67 3.00 -9.97 -21.04
N GLY A 68 3.14 -11.12 -21.73
CA GLY A 68 4.05 -11.26 -22.86
C GLY A 68 5.50 -10.96 -22.47
N ARG A 69 6.02 -9.82 -22.96
CA ARG A 69 7.40 -9.35 -22.71
C ARG A 69 7.50 -8.34 -21.56
N SER A 70 6.36 -7.88 -21.03
CA SER A 70 6.31 -6.85 -20.00
C SER A 70 5.97 -7.44 -18.63
N LEU A 71 6.49 -6.81 -17.58
CA LEU A 71 6.06 -7.04 -16.21
C LEU A 71 5.11 -5.91 -15.81
N ILE A 72 3.88 -6.29 -15.48
CA ILE A 72 2.84 -5.38 -14.99
C ILE A 72 2.81 -5.47 -13.48
N TYR A 73 2.91 -4.32 -12.83
CA TYR A 73 2.85 -4.17 -11.39
C TYR A 73 1.55 -3.51 -10.99
N SER A 74 0.89 -4.00 -9.94
CA SER A 74 -0.33 -3.41 -9.39
C SER A 74 -0.25 -3.38 -7.87
N ALA A 75 -0.99 -2.47 -7.24
CA ALA A 75 -1.09 -2.46 -5.78
C ALA A 75 -1.83 -3.72 -5.29
N ASP A 76 -1.41 -4.28 -4.16
CA ASP A 76 -2.16 -5.34 -3.49
C ASP A 76 -3.17 -4.72 -2.52
N PHE A 77 -4.37 -4.45 -3.02
CA PHE A 77 -5.46 -3.88 -2.22
C PHE A 77 -5.90 -4.81 -1.08
N GLY A 78 -5.74 -6.13 -1.22
CA GLY A 78 -6.07 -7.08 -0.16
C GLY A 78 -5.13 -6.90 1.03
N THR A 79 -3.82 -6.93 0.78
CA THR A 79 -2.81 -6.66 1.80
C THR A 79 -3.02 -5.29 2.45
N MET A 80 -3.27 -4.25 1.65
CA MET A 80 -3.43 -2.89 2.17
C MET A 80 -4.70 -2.69 3.00
N THR A 81 -5.80 -3.36 2.63
CA THR A 81 -7.04 -3.34 3.44
C THR A 81 -6.80 -4.02 4.78
N ALA A 82 -6.14 -5.18 4.79
CA ALA A 82 -5.80 -5.88 6.02
C ALA A 82 -4.83 -5.05 6.89
N PHE A 83 -3.86 -4.37 6.28
CA PHE A 83 -2.87 -3.53 6.97
C PHE A 83 -3.53 -2.33 7.66
N LEU A 84 -4.41 -1.61 6.96
CA LEU A 84 -5.17 -0.51 7.54
C LEU A 84 -6.12 -1.02 8.62
N GLY A 85 -6.76 -2.17 8.40
CA GLY A 85 -7.58 -2.85 9.42
C GLY A 85 -6.78 -3.12 10.70
N PHE A 86 -5.57 -3.67 10.58
CA PHE A 86 -4.69 -3.91 11.71
C PHE A 86 -4.31 -2.61 12.46
N LEU A 87 -3.92 -1.55 11.72
CA LEU A 87 -3.52 -0.28 12.36
C LEU A 87 -4.68 0.43 13.06
N THR A 88 -5.90 0.23 12.55
CA THR A 88 -7.12 0.83 13.11
C THR A 88 -7.81 -0.06 14.14
N GLU A 89 -7.31 -1.29 14.33
CA GLU A 89 -7.77 -2.19 15.37
C GLU A 89 -7.53 -1.50 16.72
N ASN A 90 -8.62 -1.29 17.47
CA ASN A 90 -8.67 -0.58 18.75
C ASN A 90 -8.68 0.97 18.70
N CYS A 91 -8.65 1.63 17.52
CA CYS A 91 -8.65 3.10 17.43
C CYS A 91 -9.80 3.79 18.19
N CYS A 92 -10.94 3.13 18.34
CA CYS A 92 -12.16 3.69 18.94
C CYS A 92 -12.58 2.95 20.24
N GLN A 93 -11.69 2.16 20.84
CA GLN A 93 -11.98 1.48 22.10
C GLN A 93 -11.86 2.40 23.33
N GLY A 94 -11.13 3.51 23.21
CA GLY A 94 -10.99 4.52 24.26
C GLY A 94 -12.01 5.67 24.24
N VAL A 95 -12.89 5.75 23.23
CA VAL A 95 -13.85 6.88 23.05
C VAL A 95 -15.24 6.63 23.67
N ASN A 96 -15.41 5.61 24.50
CA ASN A 96 -16.64 5.41 25.27
C ASN A 96 -16.40 5.72 26.75
N GLY A 97 -16.59 6.99 27.10
CA GLY A 97 -16.50 7.54 28.46
C GLY A 97 -15.92 8.94 28.31
N GLU A 98 -16.67 9.98 28.00
CA GLU A 98 -17.79 10.51 28.78
C GLU A 98 -18.75 11.30 27.87
N ASN A 99 -20.05 11.29 28.21
CA ASN A 99 -21.13 12.13 27.65
C ASN A 99 -21.55 11.97 26.18
N SER A 100 -22.78 11.46 25.99
CA SER A 100 -23.94 12.28 25.57
C SER A 100 -24.97 11.44 24.82
N GLY A 101 -26.24 11.63 25.18
CA GLY A 101 -27.36 11.23 24.35
C GLY A 101 -27.30 11.90 22.97
N THR A 102 -28.03 11.28 22.05
CA THR A 102 -28.28 11.64 20.64
C THR A 102 -27.23 11.24 19.59
N ASN A 103 -27.67 10.29 18.77
CA ASN A 103 -27.25 9.99 17.40
C ASN A 103 -25.83 9.46 17.15
N LYS A 104 -25.60 8.18 17.51
CA LYS A 104 -24.48 7.37 17.00
C LYS A 104 -24.69 7.01 15.53
N ARG A 105 -24.45 7.96 14.62
CA ARG A 105 -24.15 7.72 13.20
C ARG A 105 -22.93 8.55 12.81
N GLY A 106 -21.81 8.22 13.41
CA GLY A 106 -20.49 8.66 12.98
C GLY A 106 -19.57 7.49 13.20
N ALA A 107 -19.36 6.70 12.15
CA ALA A 107 -18.30 5.70 12.14
C ALA A 107 -17.00 6.46 12.42
N CYS A 108 -16.37 6.11 13.53
CA CYS A 108 -14.99 6.46 13.78
C CYS A 108 -14.20 5.70 12.71
N CYS A 109 -13.65 6.46 11.75
CA CYS A 109 -13.03 6.08 10.47
C CYS A 109 -13.99 5.85 9.29
#